data_AF-A0A4P9Y4F0-F1
#
_entry.id   AF-A0A4P9Y4F0-F1
#
_cell.length_a   1.000
_cell.length_b   1.000
_cell.length_c   1.000
_cell.angle_alpha   90.00
_cell.angle_beta   90.00
_cell.angle_gamma   90.00
#
_symmetry.space_group_name_H-M   'P 1'
#
loop_
_entity.id
_entity.type
_entity.pdbx_description
1 polymer ?
#
loop_
_entity_poly.entity_id
_entity_poly.type
_entity_poly.pdbx_seq_one_letter_code
_entity_poly.pdbx_strand_id
1 'polypeptide(L)'
;MVKSSPFYELLEVKGATIVVRSAASQDLVHLEVLYTLINMANQSSASWTGEGHLVKVERIDRESLRKIIISESFTLLLGFPPNLSGEEVKPIACLEVAIKGKRGYTNLLAVDPAYQSKGVASAMSRASDRYFISHNIFFTVLTVLHRRDDIKAWYYRAGYRPTGRTEPFPDPDNTLEEECYLEEWGKPLKAATCHPNRNANRSHVIRSHL
;
A
#
# COMPACT_ATOMS: atom_id res chain seq x y z
N MET A 1 -14.25 -10.01 20.11
CA MET A 1 -12.99 -9.32 19.77
C MET A 1 -13.31 -7.85 19.57
N VAL A 2 -12.63 -6.97 20.30
CA VAL A 2 -12.77 -5.51 20.13
C VAL A 2 -12.15 -5.16 18.78
N LYS A 3 -12.93 -4.60 17.84
CA LYS A 3 -12.39 -4.05 16.59
C LYS A 3 -11.30 -3.04 16.97
N SER A 4 -10.08 -3.21 16.48
CA SER A 4 -9.12 -2.12 16.50
C SER A 4 -9.76 -0.93 15.77
N SER A 5 -9.56 0.28 16.30
CA SER A 5 -10.08 1.49 15.65
C SER A 5 -9.67 1.50 14.17
N PRO A 6 -10.58 1.87 13.24
CA PRO A 6 -10.26 1.87 11.83
C PRO A 6 -9.02 2.72 11.58
N PHE A 7 -8.02 2.15 10.92
CA PHE A 7 -6.82 2.89 10.54
C PHE A 7 -7.24 4.02 9.60
N TYR A 8 -6.80 5.24 9.89
CA TYR A 8 -7.11 6.44 9.11
C TYR A 8 -5.92 7.40 9.16
N GLU A 9 -5.52 7.95 8.02
CA GLU A 9 -4.41 8.90 7.96
C GLU A 9 -4.51 9.84 6.75
N LEU A 10 -4.22 11.12 6.99
CA LEU A 10 -4.06 12.12 5.93
C LEU A 10 -2.56 12.25 5.59
N LEU A 11 -2.21 12.12 4.32
CA LEU A 11 -0.83 12.15 3.85
C LEU A 11 -0.64 13.17 2.75
N GLU A 12 0.28 14.11 2.98
CA GLU A 12 0.78 15.00 1.94
C GLU A 12 1.82 14.27 1.09
N VAL A 13 1.62 14.27 -0.22
CA VAL A 13 2.55 13.75 -1.21
C VAL A 13 2.87 14.85 -2.23
N LYS A 14 3.83 14.59 -3.13
CA LYS A 14 4.27 15.60 -4.10
C LYS A 14 3.12 15.96 -5.04
N GLY A 15 2.51 17.12 -4.81
CA GLY A 15 1.40 17.65 -5.63
C GLY A 15 0.05 16.96 -5.42
N ALA A 16 -0.14 16.20 -4.34
CA ALA A 16 -1.45 15.67 -3.95
C ALA A 16 -1.53 15.44 -2.44
N THR A 17 -2.74 15.40 -1.90
CA THR A 17 -3.02 14.93 -0.54
C THR A 17 -3.87 13.67 -0.67
N ILE A 18 -3.51 12.60 0.03
CA ILE A 18 -4.32 11.37 0.03
C ILE A 18 -4.81 11.05 1.43
N VAL A 19 -6.00 10.48 1.50
CA VAL A 19 -6.56 9.91 2.72
C VAL A 19 -6.42 8.40 2.62
N VAL A 20 -5.72 7.77 3.56
CA VAL A 20 -5.59 6.32 3.64
C VAL A 20 -6.45 5.80 4.77
N ARG A 21 -7.27 4.80 4.49
CA ARG A 21 -8.04 4.09 5.54
C ARG A 21 -8.17 2.60 5.27
N SER A 22 -8.49 1.83 6.30
CA SER A 22 -8.91 0.43 6.10
C SER A 22 -10.20 0.36 5.30
N ALA A 23 -10.28 -0.63 4.40
CA ALA A 23 -11.50 -1.04 3.75
C ALA A 23 -12.47 -1.62 4.78
N ALA A 24 -13.76 -1.44 4.52
CA ALA A 24 -14.87 -2.05 5.23
C ALA A 24 -15.81 -2.73 4.22
N SER A 25 -16.78 -3.50 4.71
CA SER A 25 -17.73 -4.19 3.84
C SER A 25 -18.53 -3.25 2.94
N GLN A 26 -18.73 -1.99 3.34
CA GLN A 26 -19.39 -0.97 2.51
C GLN A 26 -18.58 -0.60 1.26
N ASP A 27 -17.25 -0.77 1.29
CA ASP A 27 -16.37 -0.48 0.16
C ASP A 27 -16.50 -1.48 -0.99
N LEU A 28 -17.34 -2.51 -0.86
CA LEU A 28 -17.75 -3.36 -1.97
C LEU A 28 -18.39 -2.56 -3.13
N VAL A 29 -18.93 -1.37 -2.85
CA VAL A 29 -19.37 -0.43 -3.89
C VAL A 29 -18.23 -0.05 -4.85
N HIS A 30 -16.98 -0.10 -4.40
CA HIS A 30 -15.79 0.18 -5.20
C HIS A 30 -15.15 -1.07 -5.83
N LEU A 31 -15.79 -2.25 -5.77
CA LEU A 31 -15.20 -3.51 -6.26
C LEU A 31 -14.67 -3.41 -7.69
N GLU A 32 -15.47 -2.90 -8.63
CA GLU A 32 -15.06 -2.79 -10.04
C GLU A 32 -13.95 -1.74 -10.24
N VAL A 33 -13.96 -0.65 -9.47
CA VAL A 33 -12.90 0.37 -9.51
C VAL A 33 -11.58 -0.25 -9.05
N LEU A 34 -11.59 -0.97 -7.93
CA LEU A 34 -10.41 -1.61 -7.36
C LEU A 34 -9.91 -2.76 -8.24
N TYR A 35 -10.81 -3.56 -8.80
CA TYR A 35 -10.46 -4.62 -9.75
C TYR A 35 -9.74 -4.04 -10.97
N THR A 36 -10.31 -2.98 -11.56
CA THR A 36 -9.72 -2.28 -12.71
C THR A 36 -8.36 -1.68 -12.33
N LEU A 37 -8.29 -0.98 -11.21
CA LEU A 37 -7.06 -0.38 -10.68
C LEU A 37 -5.92 -1.38 -10.53
N ILE A 38 -6.18 -2.52 -9.87
CA ILE A 38 -5.16 -3.55 -9.58
C ILE A 38 -4.67 -4.20 -10.88
N ASN A 39 -5.61 -4.59 -11.76
CA ASN A 39 -5.24 -5.28 -13.00
C ASN A 39 -4.60 -4.33 -14.03
N MET A 40 -4.99 -3.06 -14.10
CA MET A 40 -4.31 -2.07 -14.95
C MET A 40 -2.90 -1.76 -14.46
N ALA A 41 -2.69 -1.60 -13.15
CA ALA A 41 -1.36 -1.39 -12.58
C ALA A 41 -0.42 -2.58 -12.89
N ASN A 42 -0.98 -3.78 -13.02
CA ASN A 42 -0.27 -4.99 -13.40
C ASN A 42 -0.03 -5.14 -14.90
N GLN A 43 -1.00 -4.82 -15.75
CA GLN A 43 -0.92 -5.12 -17.19
C GLN A 43 -0.32 -3.97 -18.01
N SER A 44 -0.16 -2.78 -17.44
CA SER A 44 0.39 -1.64 -18.17
C SER A 44 1.87 -1.83 -18.51
N SER A 45 2.17 -2.16 -19.77
CA SER A 45 3.54 -2.17 -20.32
C SER A 45 4.18 -0.78 -20.36
N ALA A 46 3.38 0.28 -20.29
CA ALA A 46 3.82 1.67 -20.21
C ALA A 46 4.10 2.15 -18.78
N SER A 47 3.73 1.38 -17.76
CA SER A 47 4.06 1.66 -16.37
C SER A 47 5.25 0.81 -15.96
N TRP A 48 6.25 1.44 -15.34
CA TRP A 48 7.38 0.72 -14.73
C TRP A 48 6.92 -0.32 -13.69
N THR A 49 5.67 -0.25 -13.20
CA THR A 49 5.09 -1.25 -12.27
C THR A 49 4.41 -2.45 -12.95
N GLY A 50 4.19 -2.45 -14.26
CA GLY A 50 3.44 -3.51 -14.94
C GLY A 50 4.24 -4.78 -15.27
N GLU A 51 3.65 -5.94 -15.00
CA GLU A 51 4.15 -7.31 -15.19
C GLU A 51 3.59 -7.99 -16.46
N GLY A 52 2.81 -7.30 -17.31
CA GLY A 52 2.18 -7.90 -18.49
C GLY A 52 3.13 -8.48 -19.55
N HIS A 53 4.43 -8.20 -19.45
CA HIS A 53 5.49 -8.81 -20.26
C HIS A 53 6.09 -10.09 -19.62
N LEU A 54 5.67 -10.45 -18.41
CA LEU A 54 6.15 -11.61 -17.64
C LEU A 54 5.03 -12.62 -17.33
N VAL A 55 3.81 -12.13 -17.09
CA VAL A 55 2.67 -12.94 -16.62
C VAL A 55 1.45 -12.67 -17.49
N LYS A 56 0.80 -13.73 -17.98
CA LYS A 56 -0.33 -13.67 -18.94
C LYS A 56 -1.70 -13.43 -18.32
N VAL A 57 -1.81 -13.51 -16.99
CA VAL A 57 -3.09 -13.49 -16.28
C VAL A 57 -3.39 -12.17 -15.59
N GLU A 58 -4.66 -12.00 -15.23
CA GLU A 58 -5.08 -11.00 -14.25
C GLU A 58 -4.33 -11.21 -12.94
N ARG A 59 -3.94 -10.10 -12.29
CA ARG A 59 -3.30 -10.15 -10.98
C ARG A 59 -4.27 -10.65 -9.92
N ILE A 60 -5.56 -10.36 -10.10
CA ILE A 60 -6.62 -10.77 -9.20
C ILE A 60 -7.97 -10.84 -9.92
N ASP A 61 -8.76 -11.87 -9.62
CA ASP A 61 -10.15 -11.96 -10.03
C ASP A 61 -11.10 -11.23 -9.06
N ARG A 62 -12.33 -10.96 -9.50
CA ARG A 62 -13.33 -10.23 -8.69
C ARG A 62 -13.72 -10.94 -7.40
N GLU A 63 -13.81 -12.27 -7.42
CA GLU A 63 -14.24 -13.05 -6.26
C GLU A 63 -13.17 -13.03 -5.17
N SER A 64 -11.91 -13.20 -5.57
CA SER A 64 -10.73 -13.06 -4.72
C SER A 64 -10.66 -11.65 -4.13
N LEU A 65 -10.84 -10.60 -4.94
CA LEU A 65 -10.87 -9.22 -4.44
C LEU A 65 -12.04 -8.96 -3.49
N ARG A 66 -13.22 -9.51 -3.77
CA ARG A 66 -14.38 -9.42 -2.86
C ARG A 66 -14.08 -10.06 -1.52
N LYS A 67 -13.49 -11.26 -1.51
CA LYS A 67 -13.03 -11.96 -0.30
C LYS A 67 -12.02 -11.09 0.44
N ILE A 68 -11.17 -10.38 -0.30
CA ILE A 68 -10.16 -9.53 0.30
C ILE A 68 -10.76 -8.34 1.05
N ILE A 69 -11.72 -7.66 0.44
CA ILE A 69 -12.38 -6.48 1.02
C ILE A 69 -13.11 -6.83 2.33
N ILE A 70 -13.69 -8.03 2.43
CA ILE A 70 -14.48 -8.45 3.60
C ILE A 70 -13.71 -9.32 4.59
N SER A 71 -12.41 -9.54 4.36
CA SER A 71 -11.60 -10.46 5.17
C SER A 71 -11.39 -9.94 6.59
N GLU A 72 -11.37 -10.86 7.55
CA GLU A 72 -10.89 -10.60 8.91
C GLU A 72 -9.42 -11.00 9.09
N SER A 73 -8.86 -11.79 8.16
CA SER A 73 -7.49 -12.32 8.26
C SER A 73 -6.43 -11.36 7.71
N PHE A 74 -6.85 -10.38 6.94
CA PHE A 74 -6.00 -9.37 6.34
C PHE A 74 -6.85 -8.14 6.02
N THR A 75 -6.23 -7.00 5.80
CA THR A 75 -6.90 -5.71 5.61
C THR A 75 -6.44 -5.08 4.31
N LEU A 76 -7.38 -4.64 3.48
CA LEU A 76 -7.08 -3.79 2.34
C LEU A 76 -7.05 -2.33 2.82
N LEU A 77 -5.91 -1.64 2.65
CA LEU A 77 -5.83 -0.20 2.83
C LEU A 77 -6.21 0.47 1.51
N LEU A 78 -7.09 1.47 1.59
CA LEU A 78 -7.59 2.25 0.46
C LEU A 78 -7.07 3.68 0.56
N GLY A 79 -6.50 4.18 -0.53
CA GLY A 79 -6.07 5.57 -0.70
C GLY A 79 -7.08 6.34 -1.54
N PHE A 80 -7.61 7.43 -1.00
CA PHE A 80 -8.55 8.33 -1.66
C PHE A 80 -7.89 9.68 -1.95
N PRO A 81 -8.28 10.38 -3.03
CA PRO A 81 -7.94 11.78 -3.21
C PRO A 81 -8.62 12.63 -2.13
N PRO A 82 -8.21 13.89 -1.93
CA PRO A 82 -8.85 14.75 -0.94
C PRO A 82 -10.27 15.08 -1.44
N ASN A 83 -11.27 14.93 -0.58
CA ASN A 83 -12.64 15.28 -0.91
C ASN A 83 -12.85 16.79 -0.77
N LEU A 84 -12.47 17.54 -1.82
CA LEU A 84 -12.57 18.99 -1.84
C LEU A 84 -13.93 19.51 -2.33
N SER A 85 -14.69 18.70 -3.06
CA SER A 85 -15.97 19.07 -3.68
C SER A 85 -17.20 18.59 -2.90
N GLY A 86 -17.03 17.70 -1.91
CA GLY A 86 -18.14 17.04 -1.20
C GLY A 86 -18.76 15.88 -1.98
N GLU A 87 -18.23 15.55 -3.16
CA GLU A 87 -18.68 14.43 -3.99
C GLU A 87 -18.14 13.09 -3.47
N GLU A 88 -18.75 11.99 -3.92
CA GLU A 88 -18.26 10.65 -3.63
C GLU A 88 -16.90 10.43 -4.33
N VAL A 89 -15.84 10.29 -3.53
CA VAL A 89 -14.50 10.02 -4.03
C VAL A 89 -14.27 8.53 -4.18
N LYS A 90 -13.69 8.13 -5.31
CA LYS A 90 -13.28 6.75 -5.58
C LYS A 90 -11.85 6.51 -5.08
N PRO A 91 -11.50 5.29 -4.67
CA PRO A 91 -10.12 4.97 -4.30
C PRO A 91 -9.22 5.07 -5.54
N ILE A 92 -8.06 5.70 -5.37
CA ILE A 92 -7.01 5.88 -6.39
C ILE A 92 -5.78 5.02 -6.11
N ALA A 93 -5.76 4.34 -4.96
CA ALA A 93 -4.70 3.42 -4.59
C ALA A 93 -5.24 2.35 -3.64
N CYS A 94 -4.61 1.20 -3.63
CA CYS A 94 -4.83 0.18 -2.61
C CYS A 94 -3.53 -0.52 -2.24
N LEU A 95 -3.49 -1.13 -1.06
CA LEU A 95 -2.39 -1.97 -0.58
C LEU A 95 -2.96 -2.94 0.46
N GLU A 96 -2.74 -4.23 0.29
CA GLU A 96 -3.11 -5.27 1.25
C GLU A 96 -2.06 -5.41 2.35
N VAL A 97 -2.51 -5.47 3.60
CA VAL A 97 -1.69 -5.77 4.77
C VAL A 97 -2.21 -7.01 5.49
N ALA A 98 -1.31 -7.90 5.87
CA ALA A 98 -1.62 -9.07 6.70
C ALA A 98 -0.59 -9.21 7.82
N ILE A 99 -1.02 -9.71 8.99
CA ILE A 99 -0.13 -9.95 10.13
C ILE A 99 -0.09 -11.44 10.40
N LYS A 100 1.11 -12.04 10.39
CA LYS A 100 1.33 -13.44 10.76
C LYS A 100 2.49 -13.52 11.75
N GLY A 101 2.20 -13.91 12.98
CA GLY A 101 3.17 -13.91 14.07
C GLY A 101 3.74 -12.51 14.31
N LYS A 102 5.07 -12.36 14.18
CA LYS A 102 5.78 -11.09 14.39
C LYS A 102 6.11 -10.34 13.08
N ARG A 103 5.51 -10.73 11.95
CA ARG A 103 5.78 -10.18 10.63
C ARG A 103 4.52 -9.57 10.03
N GLY A 104 4.69 -8.40 9.43
CA GLY A 104 3.73 -7.78 8.53
C GLY A 104 4.01 -8.22 7.10
N TYR A 105 2.96 -8.44 6.33
CA TYR A 105 3.03 -8.82 4.92
C TYR A 105 2.32 -7.76 4.11
N THR A 106 3.02 -7.17 3.14
CA THR A 106 2.45 -6.20 2.20
C THR A 106 2.25 -6.87 0.84
N ASN A 107 1.05 -6.73 0.27
CA ASN A 107 0.73 -7.22 -1.06
C ASN A 107 -0.19 -6.24 -1.82
N LEU A 108 -0.46 -6.50 -3.10
CA LEU A 108 -1.44 -5.79 -3.92
C LEU A 108 -1.35 -4.25 -3.88
N LEU A 109 -0.12 -3.71 -3.82
CA LEU A 109 0.07 -2.28 -3.99
C LEU A 109 -0.25 -1.90 -5.44
N ALA A 110 -1.32 -1.13 -5.61
CA ALA A 110 -1.73 -0.57 -6.90
C ALA A 110 -2.02 0.93 -6.75
N VAL A 111 -1.66 1.70 -7.78
CA VAL A 111 -1.87 3.16 -7.83
C VAL A 111 -2.36 3.53 -9.22
N ASP A 112 -3.40 4.35 -9.25
CA ASP A 112 -4.02 4.85 -10.48
C ASP A 112 -2.95 5.57 -11.32
N PRO A 113 -2.81 5.27 -12.62
CA PRO A 113 -1.84 5.91 -13.50
C PRO A 113 -1.82 7.44 -13.44
N ALA A 114 -2.97 8.09 -13.29
CA ALA A 114 -3.07 9.56 -13.19
C ALA A 114 -2.45 10.12 -11.88
N TYR A 115 -2.18 9.24 -10.91
CA TYR A 115 -1.60 9.54 -9.61
C TYR A 115 -0.19 8.94 -9.42
N GLN A 116 0.33 8.23 -10.42
CA GLN A 116 1.71 7.76 -10.42
C GLN A 116 2.70 8.95 -10.46
N SER A 117 3.93 8.72 -9.99
CA SER A 117 4.99 9.74 -9.88
C SER A 117 4.69 10.93 -8.97
N LYS A 118 3.53 10.96 -8.29
CA LYS A 118 3.17 11.97 -7.27
C LYS A 118 3.51 11.54 -5.83
N GLY A 119 4.11 10.37 -5.66
CA GLY A 119 4.51 9.84 -4.34
C GLY A 119 3.43 9.00 -3.63
N VAL A 120 2.29 8.73 -4.27
CA VAL A 120 1.18 7.95 -3.70
C VAL A 120 1.61 6.55 -3.25
N ALA A 121 2.35 5.81 -4.08
CA ALA A 121 2.87 4.48 -3.70
C ALA A 121 3.75 4.52 -2.43
N SER A 122 4.56 5.58 -2.31
CA SER A 122 5.42 5.77 -1.14
C SER A 122 4.62 6.13 0.11
N ALA A 123 3.54 6.89 -0.04
CA ALA A 123 2.61 7.18 1.05
C ALA A 123 1.82 5.95 1.49
N MET A 124 1.30 5.14 0.56
CA MET A 124 0.66 3.86 0.87
C MET A 124 1.62 2.92 1.61
N SER A 125 2.87 2.81 1.19
CA SER A 125 3.88 2.00 1.89
C SER A 125 4.19 2.53 3.30
N ARG A 126 4.16 3.85 3.53
CA ARG A 126 4.34 4.40 4.89
C ARG A 126 3.10 4.18 5.76
N ALA A 127 1.92 4.22 5.16
CA ALA A 127 0.68 3.91 5.84
C ALA A 127 0.66 2.44 6.30
N SER A 128 1.13 1.50 5.47
CA SER A 128 1.27 0.10 5.90
C SER A 128 2.30 -0.07 7.01
N ASP A 129 3.45 0.62 6.94
CA ASP A 129 4.44 0.62 8.02
C ASP A 129 3.81 1.05 9.37
N ARG A 130 3.02 2.14 9.37
CA ARG A 130 2.32 2.62 10.57
C ARG A 130 1.20 1.71 11.02
N TYR A 131 0.45 1.11 10.09
CA TYR A 131 -0.52 0.08 10.41
C TYR A 131 0.14 -1.09 11.14
N PHE A 132 1.29 -1.57 10.68
CA PHE A 132 2.00 -2.65 11.36
C PHE A 132 2.50 -2.23 12.75
N ILE A 133 3.09 -1.04 12.86
CA ILE A 133 3.57 -0.51 14.15
C ILE A 133 2.42 -0.39 15.16
N SER A 134 1.23 0.08 14.74
CA SER A 134 0.07 0.19 15.63
C SER A 134 -0.45 -1.17 16.11
N HIS A 135 -0.08 -2.26 15.43
CA HIS A 135 -0.37 -3.64 15.81
C HIS A 135 0.85 -4.35 16.44
N ASN A 136 1.84 -3.60 16.94
CA ASN A 136 3.06 -4.12 17.57
C ASN A 136 3.91 -5.02 16.65
N ILE A 137 3.87 -4.76 15.35
CA ILE A 137 4.70 -5.43 14.35
C ILE A 137 5.84 -4.50 13.94
N PHE A 138 7.07 -5.01 14.07
CA PHE A 138 8.30 -4.22 13.86
C PHE A 138 9.15 -4.73 12.68
N PHE A 139 8.63 -5.64 11.88
CA PHE A 139 9.27 -6.14 10.67
C PHE A 139 8.22 -6.44 9.61
N THR A 140 8.40 -5.90 8.41
CA THR A 140 7.50 -6.13 7.27
C THR A 140 8.24 -6.81 6.13
N VAL A 141 7.53 -7.66 5.41
CA VAL A 141 7.99 -8.32 4.19
C VAL A 141 6.99 -8.22 3.06
N LEU A 142 7.50 -8.45 1.86
CA LEU A 142 6.73 -8.60 0.63
C LEU A 142 7.52 -9.47 -0.33
N THR A 143 6.87 -9.92 -1.39
CA THR A 143 7.52 -10.69 -2.45
C THR A 143 7.52 -9.94 -3.77
N VAL A 144 8.59 -10.14 -4.55
CA VAL A 144 8.83 -9.46 -5.82
C VAL A 144 9.26 -10.48 -6.85
N LEU A 145 8.71 -10.42 -8.07
CA LEU A 145 9.18 -11.23 -9.18
C LEU A 145 10.67 -10.99 -9.46
N HIS A 146 11.44 -12.06 -9.59
CA HIS A 146 12.90 -12.00 -9.67
C HIS A 146 13.45 -11.16 -10.85
N ARG A 147 12.72 -10.95 -11.95
CA ARG A 147 13.18 -10.11 -13.07
C ARG A 147 12.76 -8.64 -13.00
N ARG A 148 12.17 -8.20 -11.89
CA ARG A 148 11.65 -6.84 -11.76
C ARG A 148 12.67 -5.88 -11.16
N ASP A 149 13.78 -5.64 -11.85
CA ASP A 149 14.87 -4.81 -11.31
C ASP A 149 14.43 -3.39 -10.94
N ASP A 150 13.51 -2.79 -11.71
CA ASP A 150 12.98 -1.45 -11.41
C ASP A 150 12.18 -1.41 -10.10
N ILE A 151 11.32 -2.42 -9.85
CA ILE A 151 10.54 -2.51 -8.61
C ILE A 151 11.45 -2.87 -7.44
N LYS A 152 12.45 -3.73 -7.64
CA LYS A 152 13.47 -4.05 -6.64
C LYS A 152 14.24 -2.78 -6.25
N ALA A 153 14.66 -1.96 -7.22
CA ALA A 153 15.33 -0.70 -6.96
C ALA A 153 14.44 0.29 -6.18
N TRP A 154 13.14 0.33 -6.47
CA TRP A 154 12.19 1.12 -5.69
C TRP A 154 12.07 0.64 -4.25
N TYR A 155 11.88 -0.66 -4.04
CA TYR A 155 11.81 -1.26 -2.70
C TYR A 155 13.11 -1.07 -1.91
N TYR A 156 14.26 -1.16 -2.58
CA TYR A 156 15.55 -0.88 -1.98
C TYR A 156 15.64 0.54 -1.41
N ARG A 157 15.17 1.55 -2.17
CA ARG A 157 15.07 2.95 -1.72
C ARG A 157 14.03 3.13 -0.60
N ALA A 158 12.96 2.34 -0.61
CA ALA A 158 11.95 2.30 0.46
C ALA A 158 12.43 1.57 1.74
N GLY A 159 13.68 1.11 1.78
CA GLY A 159 14.33 0.52 2.94
C GLY A 159 14.29 -1.01 2.99
N TYR A 160 13.69 -1.67 2.00
CA TYR A 160 13.68 -3.13 1.90
C TYR A 160 15.02 -3.68 1.44
N ARG A 161 15.34 -4.90 1.87
CA ARG A 161 16.51 -5.68 1.45
C ARG A 161 16.08 -7.12 1.13
N PRO A 162 16.74 -7.79 0.18
CA PRO A 162 16.47 -9.21 -0.07
C PRO A 162 16.78 -10.01 1.20
N THR A 163 15.91 -10.96 1.53
CA THR A 163 16.08 -11.85 2.68
C THR A 163 16.86 -13.12 2.35
N GLY A 164 17.05 -13.38 1.05
CA GLY A 164 17.59 -14.64 0.52
C GLY A 164 16.55 -15.76 0.38
N ARG A 165 15.31 -15.57 0.85
CA ARG A 165 14.22 -16.53 0.66
C ARG A 165 13.57 -16.31 -0.70
N THR A 166 13.27 -17.42 -1.38
CA THR A 166 12.51 -17.44 -2.63
C THR A 166 11.36 -18.42 -2.52
N GLU A 167 10.32 -18.19 -3.31
CA GLU A 167 9.20 -19.11 -3.48
C GLU A 167 8.89 -19.27 -4.98
N PRO A 168 8.46 -20.46 -5.42
CA PRO A 168 8.07 -20.66 -6.81
C PRO A 168 6.90 -19.74 -7.15
N PHE A 169 6.83 -19.28 -8.40
CA PHE A 169 5.65 -18.55 -8.84
C PHE A 169 4.42 -19.48 -8.73
N PRO A 170 3.29 -19.01 -8.15
CA PRO A 170 2.16 -19.88 -7.82
C PRO A 170 1.54 -20.62 -9.01
N ASP A 171 1.65 -20.05 -10.21
CA ASP A 171 1.05 -20.59 -11.43
C ASP A 171 2.07 -20.57 -12.60
N PRO A 172 2.96 -21.58 -12.66
CA PRO A 172 4.04 -21.63 -13.64
C PRO A 172 3.56 -21.62 -15.10
N ASP A 173 2.41 -22.23 -15.39
CA ASP A 173 1.83 -22.32 -16.74
C ASP A 173 1.41 -20.95 -17.29
N ASN A 174 1.19 -19.99 -16.39
CA ASN A 174 0.79 -18.62 -16.71
C ASN A 174 1.96 -17.63 -16.80
N THR A 175 3.19 -18.14 -16.77
CA THR A 175 4.41 -17.36 -16.97
C THR A 175 4.85 -17.39 -18.43
N LEU A 176 5.56 -16.35 -18.86
CA LEU A 176 6.15 -16.27 -20.21
C LEU A 176 7.57 -16.87 -20.29
N GLU A 177 8.05 -17.45 -19.20
CA GLU A 177 9.46 -17.70 -18.93
C GLU A 177 9.63 -19.07 -18.26
N GLU A 178 10.69 -19.81 -18.59
CA GLU A 178 10.94 -21.14 -18.02
C GLU A 178 11.32 -21.10 -16.54
N GLU A 179 11.97 -20.02 -16.09
CA GLU A 179 12.28 -19.78 -14.68
C GLU A 179 11.52 -18.55 -14.17
N CYS A 180 10.52 -18.77 -13.31
CA CYS A 180 9.76 -17.71 -12.67
C CYS A 180 9.59 -17.98 -11.17
N TYR A 181 10.19 -17.12 -10.35
CA TYR A 181 10.08 -17.18 -8.89
C TYR A 181 9.95 -15.78 -8.29
N LEU A 182 9.50 -15.77 -7.04
CA LEU A 182 9.33 -14.60 -6.20
C LEU A 182 10.45 -14.56 -5.16
N GLU A 183 11.03 -13.38 -4.94
CA GLU A 183 12.02 -13.11 -3.91
C GLU A 183 11.35 -12.40 -2.73
N GLU A 184 11.60 -12.86 -1.52
CA GLU A 184 11.13 -12.18 -0.30
C GLU A 184 12.09 -11.03 0.06
N TRP A 185 11.53 -9.83 0.18
CA TRP A 185 12.21 -8.61 0.59
C TRP A 185 11.64 -8.13 1.92
N GLY A 186 12.50 -7.69 2.84
CA GLY A 186 12.10 -7.28 4.19
C GLY A 186 12.77 -6.01 4.68
N LYS A 187 12.13 -5.33 5.63
CA LYS A 187 12.71 -4.21 6.36
C LYS A 187 12.26 -4.16 7.82
N PRO A 188 13.12 -3.69 8.75
CA PRO A 188 12.68 -3.32 10.08
C PRO A 188 11.79 -2.08 10.02
N LEU A 189 10.78 -2.04 10.87
CA LEU A 189 9.93 -0.89 11.09
C LEU A 189 10.39 -0.18 12.37
N LYS A 190 10.53 1.15 12.29
CA LYS A 190 10.86 1.98 13.43
C LYS A 190 9.66 2.84 13.77
N ALA A 191 9.25 2.83 15.03
CA ALA A 191 8.35 3.87 15.51
C ALA A 191 9.01 5.23 15.26
N ALA A 192 8.24 6.21 14.79
CA ALA A 192 8.75 7.57 14.67
C ALA A 192 9.24 8.02 16.06
N THR A 193 10.52 8.35 16.18
CA THR A 193 11.02 9.03 17.38
C THR A 193 10.31 10.37 17.46
N CYS A 194 9.38 10.51 18.39
CA CYS A 194 8.73 11.77 18.70
C CYS A 194 9.83 12.78 19.08
N HIS A 195 10.25 13.62 18.14
CA HIS A 195 11.07 14.78 18.47
C HIS A 195 10.10 15.82 19.04
N PRO A 196 10.23 16.22 20.32
CA PRO A 196 9.41 17.30 20.84
C PRO A 196 9.67 18.55 19.99
N ASN A 197 8.60 19.04 19.37
CA ASN A 197 8.62 20.19 18.50
C ASN A 197 9.10 21.42 19.30
N ARG A 198 10.32 21.92 19.01
CA ARG A 198 10.95 23.04 19.73
C ARG A 198 10.27 24.40 19.52
N ASN A 199 9.19 24.50 18.74
CA ASN A 199 8.56 25.77 18.40
C ASN A 199 7.13 26.00 18.92
N ALA A 200 6.64 25.21 19.88
CA ALA A 200 5.31 25.40 20.47
C ALA A 200 5.23 26.46 21.60
N ASN A 201 6.12 27.46 21.62
CA ASN A 201 6.09 28.54 22.62
C ASN A 201 6.25 29.93 21.97
N ARG A 202 5.21 30.36 21.26
CA ARG A 202 4.92 31.79 21.07
C ARG A 202 3.43 32.04 21.21
N SER A 203 2.95 31.96 22.45
CA SER A 203 1.67 32.50 22.85
C SER A 203 1.69 34.02 22.63
N HIS A 204 0.98 34.51 21.62
CA HIS A 204 0.65 35.94 21.51
C HIS A 204 -0.37 36.25 22.62
N VAL A 205 0.10 36.93 23.67
CA VAL A 205 -0.78 37.58 24.64
C VAL A 205 -1.26 38.89 24.01
N ILE A 206 -2.49 38.91 23.54
CA ILE A 206 -3.21 40.16 23.21
C ILE A 206 -3.64 40.76 24.56
N ARG A 207 -2.98 41.84 25.00
CA ARG A 207 -3.49 42.68 26.10
C ARG A 207 -4.41 43.76 25.53
N SER A 208 -5.70 43.57 25.74
CA SER A 208 -6.73 44.60 25.65
C SER A 208 -6.42 45.72 26.66
N HIS A 209 -6.37 46.97 26.21
CA HIS A 209 -6.29 48.14 27.08
C HIS A 209 -7.72 48.65 27.34
N LEU A 210 -8.07 48.76 28.62
CA LEU A 210 -8.92 49.80 29.18
C LEU A 210 -8.14 50.43 30.33
#